data_AF-A0A5D3DYE0-F1
#
_entry.id   AF-A0A5D3DYE0-F1
#
_cell.length_a   1.000
_cell.length_b   1.000
_cell.length_c   1.000
_cell.angle_alpha   90.00
_cell.angle_beta   90.00
_cell.angle_gamma   90.00
#
_symmetry.space_group_name_H-M   'P 1'
#
loop_
_entity.id
_entity.type
_entity.pdbx_description
1 polymer ?
#
loop_
_entity_poly.entity_id
_entity_poly.type
_entity_poly.pdbx_seq_one_letter_code
_entity_poly.pdbx_strand_id
1 'polypeptide(L)'
;MLDNFRATIETIKAEMAEMKIYVNLMMRLVGNQTENQVHSVSSKFKIPKPKAFNGNRDVKELENFIFDMEQYFKASGTNSKETKVTLASMHLSDDAKL
;
A
#
# COMPACT_ATOMS: atom_id res chain seq x y z
N MET A 1 -29.55 -2.75 17.68
CA MET A 1 -29.63 -1.50 16.88
C MET A 1 -28.27 -0.80 16.84
N LEU A 2 -27.65 -0.49 17.99
CA LEU A 2 -26.34 0.18 18.07
C LEU A 2 -25.20 -0.57 17.34
N ASP A 3 -25.16 -1.90 17.45
CA ASP A 3 -24.11 -2.72 16.83
C ASP A 3 -24.18 -2.73 15.30
N ASN A 4 -25.39 -2.71 14.75
CA ASN A 4 -25.60 -2.60 13.31
C ASN A 4 -25.14 -1.25 12.79
N PHE A 5 -25.45 -0.17 13.52
CA PHE A 5 -24.94 1.17 13.20
C PHE A 5 -23.41 1.23 13.25
N ARG A 6 -22.80 0.61 14.27
CA ARG A 6 -21.33 0.53 14.37
C ARG A 6 -20.72 -0.25 13.21
N ALA A 7 -21.30 -1.40 12.85
CA ALA A 7 -20.84 -2.19 11.70
C ALA A 7 -20.92 -1.37 10.41
N THR A 8 -22.05 -0.69 10.16
CA THR A 8 -22.21 0.18 8.99
C THR A 8 -21.18 1.31 8.96
N ILE A 9 -20.87 1.93 10.11
CA ILE A 9 -19.84 2.99 10.19
C ILE A 9 -18.46 2.45 9.85
N GLU A 10 -18.10 1.26 10.34
CA GLU A 10 -16.79 0.67 10.03
C GLU A 10 -16.68 0.24 8.56
N THR A 11 -17.76 -0.27 7.96
CA THR A 11 -17.82 -0.52 6.51
C THR A 11 -17.63 0.76 5.71
N ILE A 12 -18.35 1.83 6.06
CA ILE A 12 -18.23 3.13 5.37
C ILE A 12 -16.80 3.68 5.48
N LYS A 13 -16.16 3.56 6.65
CA LYS A 13 -14.76 4.00 6.82
C LYS A 13 -13.80 3.21 5.93
N ALA A 14 -13.98 1.90 5.81
CA ALA A 14 -13.15 1.06 4.95
C ALA A 14 -13.31 1.45 3.48
N GLU A 15 -14.56 1.60 3.01
CA GLU A 15 -14.86 2.03 1.63
C GLU A 15 -14.32 3.44 1.33
N MET A 16 -14.41 4.37 2.29
CA MET A 16 -13.83 5.72 2.14
C MET A 16 -12.29 5.68 2.05
N ALA A 17 -11.63 4.78 2.78
CA ALA A 17 -10.18 4.60 2.68
C ALA A 17 -9.77 4.07 1.30
N GLU A 18 -10.51 3.09 0.77
CA GLU A 18 -10.30 2.56 -0.58
C GLU A 18 -10.54 3.62 -1.66
N MET A 19 -11.62 4.39 -1.55
CA MET A 19 -11.94 5.46 -2.49
C MET A 19 -10.88 6.57 -2.48
N LYS A 20 -10.34 6.92 -1.31
CA LYS A 20 -9.23 7.88 -1.18
C LYS A 20 -7.98 7.41 -1.92
N ILE A 21 -7.68 6.11 -1.85
CA ILE A 21 -6.57 5.50 -2.61
C ILE A 21 -6.82 5.64 -4.12
N TYR A 22 -8.03 5.29 -4.58
CA TYR A 22 -8.39 5.35 -6.00
C TYR A 22 -8.37 6.78 -6.57
N VAL A 23 -8.87 7.77 -5.83
CA VAL A 23 -8.88 9.18 -6.25
C VAL A 23 -7.45 9.74 -6.36
N ASN A 24 -6.59 9.48 -5.37
CA ASN A 24 -5.19 9.92 -5.41
C ASN A 24 -4.45 9.35 -6.62
N LEU A 25 -4.78 8.12 -6.97
CA LEU A 25 -4.20 7.40 -8.09
C LEU A 25 -4.64 7.97 -9.44
N MET A 26 -5.93 8.29 -9.58
CA MET A 26 -6.49 8.94 -10.78
C MET A 26 -5.97 10.37 -10.95
N MET A 27 -5.83 11.14 -9.87
CA MET A 27 -5.23 12.49 -9.93
C MET A 27 -3.79 12.44 -10.42
N ARG A 28 -3.02 11.42 -10.04
CA ARG A 28 -1.64 11.23 -10.51
C ARG A 28 -1.55 10.85 -11.99
N LEU A 29 -2.54 10.13 -12.51
CA LEU A 29 -2.63 9.77 -13.93
C LEU A 29 -3.05 10.95 -14.81
N VAL A 30 -3.98 11.78 -14.34
CA VAL A 30 -4.41 12.99 -15.05
C VAL A 30 -3.31 14.06 -15.04
N GLY A 31 -2.46 14.08 -14.00
CA GLY A 31 -1.38 15.06 -13.85
C GLY A 31 -0.09 14.80 -14.65
N ASN A 32 0.17 13.59 -15.15
CA ASN A 32 1.45 13.26 -15.82
C ASN A 32 1.26 12.32 -17.01
N GLN A 33 1.13 12.87 -18.22
CA GLN A 33 1.26 12.12 -19.47
C GLN A 33 2.39 12.71 -20.33
N THR A 34 3.56 12.07 -20.30
CA THR A 34 4.48 12.00 -21.45
C THR A 34 5.12 10.61 -21.52
N GLU A 35 4.72 9.91 -22.60
CA GLU A 35 5.40 8.89 -23.41
C GLU A 35 5.67 7.43 -22.95
N ASN A 36 4.98 6.53 -23.69
CA ASN A 36 5.42 5.25 -24.27
C ASN A 36 5.52 3.97 -23.39
N GLN A 37 4.53 3.07 -23.50
CA GLN A 37 4.53 1.94 -24.47
C GLN A 37 3.56 0.81 -24.08
N VAL A 38 2.93 0.25 -25.12
CA VAL A 38 1.99 -0.89 -25.20
C VAL A 38 2.55 -2.14 -24.51
N HIS A 39 1.66 -2.97 -23.92
CA HIS A 39 1.78 -4.43 -23.66
C HIS A 39 0.74 -4.84 -22.60
N SER A 40 -0.19 -5.74 -22.94
CA SER A 40 -1.15 -6.43 -22.05
C SER A 40 -2.17 -5.57 -21.30
N VAL A 41 -3.46 -5.77 -21.58
CA VAL A 41 -4.58 -5.22 -20.80
C VAL A 41 -4.90 -6.18 -19.64
N SER A 42 -3.92 -6.45 -18.79
CA SER A 42 -4.15 -6.61 -17.36
C SER A 42 -3.98 -5.21 -16.81
N SER A 43 -5.05 -4.62 -16.25
CA SER A 43 -5.07 -3.21 -15.82
C SER A 43 -3.73 -2.84 -15.19
N LYS A 44 -2.95 -2.00 -15.90
CA LYS A 44 -1.54 -1.69 -15.68
C LYS A 44 -1.28 -0.86 -14.42
N PHE A 45 -2.08 -1.04 -13.38
CA PHE A 45 -1.77 -0.48 -12.08
C PHE A 45 -0.63 -1.25 -11.47
N LYS A 46 0.60 -0.81 -11.78
CA LYS A 46 1.78 -1.18 -11.00
C LYS A 46 1.50 -0.76 -9.58
N ILE A 47 1.26 -1.74 -8.70
CA ILE A 47 1.14 -1.51 -7.27
C ILE A 47 2.40 -0.75 -6.83
N PRO A 48 2.26 0.47 -6.27
CA PRO A 48 3.41 1.24 -5.83
C PRO A 48 4.22 0.41 -4.83
N LYS A 49 5.52 0.26 -5.10
CA LYS A 49 6.41 -0.41 -4.15
C LYS A 49 6.57 0.47 -2.90
N PRO A 50 6.53 -0.12 -1.70
CA PRO A 50 6.73 0.60 -0.46
C PRO A 50 8.16 1.16 -0.38
N LYS A 51 8.33 2.27 0.35
CA LYS A 51 9.66 2.84 0.61
C LYS A 51 10.46 1.85 1.45
N ALA A 52 11.75 1.71 1.16
CA ALA A 52 12.62 0.93 2.04
C ALA A 52 12.82 1.63 3.38
N PHE A 53 12.86 0.86 4.46
CA PHE A 53 13.21 1.35 5.79
C PHE A 53 14.69 1.13 6.04
N ASN A 54 15.38 2.20 6.45
CA ASN A 54 16.84 2.22 6.62
C ASN A 54 17.29 2.03 8.08
N GLY A 55 16.35 1.88 9.03
CA GLY A 55 16.67 1.71 10.45
C GLY A 55 16.72 3.00 11.26
N ASN A 56 16.26 4.12 10.70
CA ASN A 56 16.09 5.36 11.45
C ASN A 56 15.26 5.12 12.72
N ARG A 57 15.76 5.60 13.87
CA ARG A 57 15.07 5.48 15.17
C ARG A 57 13.93 6.50 15.33
N ASP A 58 13.24 6.79 14.23
CA ASP A 58 12.04 7.62 14.20
C ASP A 58 10.81 6.71 14.22
N VAL A 59 10.00 6.86 15.26
CA VAL A 59 8.77 6.08 15.46
C VAL A 59 7.79 6.27 14.30
N LYS A 60 7.67 7.48 13.75
CA LYS A 60 6.76 7.75 12.62
C LYS A 60 7.25 7.07 11.35
N GLU A 61 8.56 7.02 11.11
CA GLU A 61 9.10 6.35 9.92
C GLU A 61 8.89 4.84 10.00
N LEU A 62 9.05 4.25 11.18
CA LEU A 62 8.73 2.85 11.42
C LEU A 62 7.23 2.55 11.25
N GLU A 63 6.35 3.37 11.82
CA GLU A 63 4.90 3.23 11.67
C GLU A 63 4.45 3.35 10.20
N ASN A 64 5.01 4.31 9.47
CA ASN A 64 4.73 4.49 8.04
C ASN A 64 5.20 3.28 7.23
N PHE A 65 6.39 2.73 7.51
CA PHE A 65 6.88 1.54 6.83
C PHE A 65 5.96 0.34 7.05
N ILE A 66 5.55 0.08 8.29
CA ILE A 66 4.63 -1.01 8.62
C ILE A 66 3.30 -0.83 7.87
N PHE A 67 2.73 0.37 7.93
CA PHE A 67 1.49 0.69 7.23
C PHE A 67 1.61 0.47 5.71
N ASP A 68 2.67 0.97 5.09
CA ASP A 68 2.91 0.84 3.64
C ASP A 68 3.09 -0.63 3.22
N MET A 69 3.79 -1.45 4.01
CA MET A 69 3.93 -2.89 3.74
C MET A 69 2.57 -3.61 3.85
N GLU A 70 1.74 -3.28 4.84
CA GLU A 70 0.41 -3.87 4.98
C GLU A 70 -0.49 -3.54 3.79
N GLN A 71 -0.50 -2.29 3.34
CA GLN A 71 -1.25 -1.88 2.16
C GLN A 71 -0.71 -2.55 0.90
N TYR A 72 0.61 -2.67 0.77
CA TYR A 72 1.24 -3.37 -0.35
C TYR A 72 0.82 -4.84 -0.41
N PHE A 73 0.75 -5.55 0.72
CA PHE A 73 0.29 -6.94 0.76
C PHE A 73 -1.17 -7.08 0.35
N LYS A 74 -2.04 -6.19 0.83
CA LYS A 74 -3.46 -6.15 0.44
C LYS A 74 -3.62 -5.91 -1.05
N ALA A 75 -2.93 -4.90 -1.60
CA ALA A 75 -3.00 -4.55 -3.01
C ALA A 75 -2.40 -5.61 -3.94
N SER A 76 -1.37 -6.35 -3.48
CA SER A 76 -0.69 -7.41 -4.26
C SER A 76 -1.32 -8.79 -4.13
N GLY A 77 -2.35 -8.96 -3.29
CA GLY A 77 -2.95 -10.27 -3.02
C GLY A 77 -2.00 -11.24 -2.29
N THR A 78 -0.94 -10.72 -1.65
CA THR A 78 0.01 -11.55 -0.91
C THR A 78 -0.58 -11.94 0.43
N ASN A 79 -0.96 -13.21 0.58
CA ASN A 79 -1.68 -13.69 1.78
C ASN A 79 -0.81 -14.57 2.68
N SER A 80 0.17 -15.30 2.12
CA SER A 80 1.05 -16.19 2.88
C SER A 80 1.95 -15.40 3.83
N LYS A 81 1.99 -15.83 5.10
CA LYS A 81 2.86 -15.24 6.12
C LYS A 81 4.33 -15.27 5.71
N GLU A 82 4.78 -16.38 5.15
CA GLU A 82 6.16 -16.55 4.70
C GLU A 82 6.50 -15.57 3.58
N THR A 83 5.62 -15.44 2.57
CA THR A 83 5.82 -14.50 1.47
C THR A 83 5.79 -13.05 1.93
N LYS A 84 4.92 -12.70 2.89
CA LYS A 84 4.89 -11.37 3.51
C LYS A 84 6.18 -11.05 4.24
N VAL A 85 6.71 -11.99 5.04
CA VAL A 85 7.98 -11.82 5.75
C VAL A 85 9.12 -11.62 4.76
N THR A 86 9.22 -12.46 3.73
CA THR A 86 10.25 -12.34 2.70
C THR A 86 10.18 -10.97 2.00
N LEU A 87 9.00 -10.51 1.61
CA LEU A 87 8.82 -9.20 0.97
C LEU A 87 9.13 -8.03 1.92
N ALA A 88 8.73 -8.11 3.20
CA ALA A 88 9.10 -7.13 4.23
C ALA A 88 10.62 -7.00 4.35
N SER A 89 11.32 -8.12 4.47
CA SER A 89 12.77 -8.15 4.57
C SER A 89 13.47 -7.59 3.33
N MET A 90 12.88 -7.75 2.13
CA MET A 90 13.41 -7.16 0.89
C MET A 90 13.34 -5.63 0.86
N HIS A 91 12.48 -5.01 1.67
CA HIS A 91 12.33 -3.56 1.80
C HIS A 91 13.00 -3.01 3.06
N LEU A 92 13.89 -3.78 3.68
CA LEU A 92 14.84 -3.27 4.67
C LEU A 92 16.15 -2.89 3.98
N SER A 93 16.81 -1.86 4.50
CA SER A 93 18.06 -1.30 4.01
C SER A 93 18.94 -0.84 5.17
N ASP A 94 20.23 -0.61 4.92
CA ASP A 94 21.21 -0.10 5.88
C ASP A 94 21.14 -0.82 7.23
N ASP A 95 21.05 -0.07 8.33
CA ASP A 95 21.02 -0.58 9.70
C ASP A 95 19.79 -1.44 10.01
N ALA A 96 18.72 -1.35 9.21
CA ALA A 96 17.56 -2.23 9.37
C ALA A 96 17.77 -3.62 8.75
N LYS A 97 18.75 -3.79 7.86
CA LYS A 97 18.98 -5.04 7.13
C LYS A 97 20.15 -5.87 7.69
N LEU A 98 21.13 -5.18 8.29
CA LEU A 98 22.39 -5.71 8.80
C LEU A 98 22.26 -6.19 10.26
#